data_AF-A0A7T4YI63-F1
#
_entry.id   AF-A0A7T4YI63-F1
#
_cell.length_a   1.000
_cell.length_b   1.000
_cell.length_c   1.000
_cell.angle_alpha   90.00
_cell.angle_beta   90.00
_cell.angle_gamma   90.00
#
_symmetry.space_group_name_H-M   'P 1'
#
loop_
_entity.id
_entity.type
_entity.pdbx_description
1 polymer ?
#
loop_
_entity_poly.entity_id
_entity_poly.type
_entity_poly.pdbx_seq_one_letter_code
_entity_poly.pdbx_strand_id
1 'polypeptide(L)'
;MNHVFVWNDGEVKYLDPVKGYEGCNVFGVSANGRVIVGISGDSFNSIATSWTDGGNAVAFSDTMTQGMAASADGKVIVGIAYGEQCRANRWTSEDGTEDLGSLNNDNALARGVSNDGTVVAGVSNSSKGYEAFRWVKGEGMVGLGDFEGGEYKSSAWTGVSGNGKVIVGQGTTEDGSVACIWDAEHGMRSIKEVLIECGLGEKVKGWKLTSANGVNLDGRTIVGFGVNPKGGKEGWIATLP
;
A
#
# COMPACT_ATOMS: atom_id res chain seq x y z
N MET A 1 -25.02 1.19 5.94
CA MET A 1 -24.17 2.16 5.21
C MET A 1 -22.95 2.42 6.05
N ASN A 2 -21.78 2.51 5.42
CA ASN A 2 -20.55 2.89 6.10
C ASN A 2 -20.43 4.41 6.06
N HIS A 3 -19.99 5.00 7.16
CA HIS A 3 -19.77 6.43 7.30
C HIS A 3 -18.31 6.67 7.65
N VAL A 4 -17.77 7.76 7.12
CA VAL A 4 -16.44 8.23 7.44
C VAL A 4 -16.57 9.37 8.42
N PHE A 5 -15.66 9.45 9.39
CA PHE A 5 -15.59 10.57 10.32
C PHE A 5 -14.14 10.95 10.59
N VAL A 6 -13.94 12.22 10.91
CA VAL A 6 -12.69 12.75 11.47
C VAL A 6 -12.92 12.97 12.96
N TRP A 7 -11.92 12.61 13.77
CA TRP A 7 -11.92 12.89 15.20
C TRP A 7 -10.74 13.79 15.54
N ASN A 8 -11.04 15.02 15.97
CA ASN A 8 -10.05 16.02 16.34
C ASN A 8 -10.45 16.64 17.68
N ASP A 9 -9.52 16.69 18.64
CA ASP A 9 -9.70 17.37 19.93
C ASP A 9 -10.99 17.02 20.70
N GLY A 10 -11.44 15.77 20.60
CA GLY A 10 -12.65 15.29 21.26
C GLY A 10 -13.93 15.44 20.44
N GLU A 11 -13.89 16.12 19.30
CA GLU A 11 -15.03 16.31 18.40
C GLU A 11 -15.02 15.33 17.24
N VAL A 12 -16.18 14.73 16.95
CA VAL A 12 -16.39 13.83 15.81
C VAL A 12 -17.16 14.59 14.74
N LYS A 13 -16.59 14.66 13.53
CA LYS A 13 -17.25 15.22 12.35
C LYS A 13 -17.39 14.15 11.27
N TYR A 14 -18.61 13.89 10.85
CA TYR A 14 -18.89 12.97 9.75
C TYR A 14 -18.56 13.61 8.39
N LEU A 15 -18.09 12.78 7.48
CA LEU A 15 -17.73 13.12 6.11
C LEU A 15 -18.75 12.47 5.17
N ASP A 16 -19.55 13.29 4.52
CA ASP A 16 -20.56 12.84 3.56
C ASP A 16 -19.91 12.27 2.30
N PRO A 17 -20.54 11.30 1.63
CA PRO A 17 -20.09 10.83 0.31
C PRO A 17 -20.31 11.89 -0.78
N VAL A 18 -19.73 11.66 -1.96
CA VAL A 18 -20.04 12.42 -3.17
C VAL A 18 -21.55 12.36 -3.43
N LYS A 19 -22.16 13.50 -3.79
CA LYS A 19 -23.60 13.62 -4.05
C LYS A 19 -24.06 12.54 -5.05
N GLY A 20 -25.08 11.77 -4.67
CA GLY A 20 -25.62 10.67 -5.47
C GLY A 20 -25.18 9.28 -5.00
N TYR A 21 -24.26 9.20 -4.02
CA TYR A 21 -23.86 7.95 -3.37
C TYR A 21 -24.35 7.91 -1.91
N GLU A 22 -24.59 6.71 -1.38
CA GLU A 22 -25.19 6.51 -0.05
C GLU A 22 -24.20 6.02 1.04
N GLY A 23 -22.91 5.88 0.71
CA GLY A 23 -21.91 5.39 1.68
C GLY A 23 -20.49 5.81 1.32
N CYS A 24 -19.57 5.65 2.27
CA CYS A 24 -18.15 5.92 2.06
C CYS A 24 -17.27 4.96 2.87
N ASN A 25 -16.08 4.67 2.34
CA ASN A 25 -15.01 3.94 3.02
C ASN A 25 -13.69 4.69 2.81
N VAL A 26 -12.82 4.67 3.82
CA VAL A 26 -11.47 5.24 3.76
C VAL A 26 -10.45 4.14 3.68
N PHE A 27 -9.42 4.35 2.86
CA PHE A 27 -8.30 3.43 2.71
C PHE A 27 -6.96 4.06 3.04
N GLY A 28 -6.86 5.40 2.98
CA GLY A 28 -5.62 6.10 3.30
C GLY A 28 -5.83 7.52 3.79
N VAL A 29 -4.79 8.07 4.40
CA VAL A 29 -4.69 9.48 4.81
C VAL A 29 -3.29 9.98 4.50
N SER A 30 -3.17 11.23 4.04
CA SER A 30 -1.88 11.90 3.82
C SER A 30 -1.14 12.06 5.14
N ALA A 31 0.19 12.11 5.08
CA ALA A 31 1.04 12.20 6.28
C ALA A 31 0.74 13.42 7.18
N ASN A 32 0.26 14.52 6.60
CA ASN A 32 -0.16 15.72 7.34
C ASN A 32 -1.58 15.63 7.94
N GLY A 33 -2.29 14.51 7.76
CA GLY A 33 -3.65 14.27 8.26
C GLY A 33 -4.77 14.99 7.50
N ARG A 34 -4.45 15.79 6.47
CA ARG A 34 -5.41 16.73 5.85
C ARG A 34 -6.20 16.15 4.69
N VAL A 35 -5.68 15.14 4.01
CA VAL A 35 -6.32 14.52 2.84
C VAL A 35 -6.59 13.06 3.16
N ILE A 36 -7.86 12.71 3.18
CA ILE A 36 -8.34 11.35 3.38
C ILE A 36 -8.75 10.83 2.01
N VAL A 37 -8.38 9.59 1.67
CA VAL A 37 -8.71 8.97 0.39
C VAL A 37 -9.45 7.66 0.57
N GLY A 38 -10.35 7.38 -0.35
CA GLY A 38 -11.16 6.16 -0.33
C GLY A 38 -12.19 6.16 -1.44
N ILE A 39 -13.42 5.77 -1.09
CA ILE A 39 -14.55 5.70 -2.01
C ILE A 39 -15.80 6.37 -1.48
N SER A 40 -16.59 6.93 -2.39
CA SER A 40 -18.02 7.15 -2.21
C SER A 40 -18.78 6.10 -2.99
N GLY A 41 -19.73 5.42 -2.36
CA GLY A 41 -20.53 4.35 -2.93
C GLY A 41 -20.40 3.02 -2.19
N ASP A 42 -20.66 1.93 -2.89
CA ASP A 42 -20.56 0.55 -2.40
C ASP A 42 -19.56 -0.28 -3.23
N SER A 43 -19.48 -1.58 -2.92
CA SER A 43 -18.55 -2.50 -3.59
C SER A 43 -18.80 -2.69 -5.09
N PHE A 44 -19.95 -2.28 -5.61
CA PHE A 44 -20.37 -2.48 -7.01
C PHE A 44 -20.55 -1.17 -7.77
N ASN A 45 -20.81 -0.06 -7.07
CA ASN A 45 -20.93 1.28 -7.64
C ASN A 45 -20.22 2.28 -6.73
N SER A 46 -18.95 2.56 -7.03
CA SER A 46 -18.13 3.51 -6.28
C SER A 46 -17.25 4.38 -7.16
N ILE A 47 -16.89 5.54 -6.61
CA ILE A 47 -15.95 6.49 -7.21
C ILE A 47 -14.85 6.84 -6.22
N ALA A 48 -13.61 6.93 -6.70
CA ALA A 48 -12.48 7.36 -5.89
C ALA A 48 -12.74 8.78 -5.38
N THR A 49 -12.65 8.94 -4.06
CA THR A 49 -13.05 10.17 -3.37
C THR A 49 -11.96 10.63 -2.41
N SER A 50 -11.84 11.94 -2.21
CA SER A 50 -11.25 12.48 -0.98
C SER A 50 -12.16 13.37 -0.20
N TRP A 51 -11.73 13.53 1.03
CA TRP A 51 -12.17 14.53 1.95
C TRP A 51 -10.96 15.32 2.41
N THR A 52 -11.07 16.64 2.34
CA THR A 52 -10.17 17.54 3.05
C THR A 52 -10.77 17.84 4.42
N ASP A 53 -9.95 18.09 5.43
CA ASP A 53 -10.40 18.32 6.81
C ASP A 53 -11.60 19.29 6.90
N GLY A 54 -12.79 18.72 7.13
CA GLY A 54 -14.06 19.43 7.22
C GLY A 54 -14.73 19.87 5.90
N GLY A 55 -14.16 19.55 4.75
CA GLY A 55 -14.69 19.82 3.41
C GLY A 55 -15.61 18.74 2.86
N ASN A 56 -16.31 19.06 1.77
CA ASN A 56 -17.16 18.12 1.05
C ASN A 56 -16.33 17.06 0.33
N ALA A 57 -16.91 15.86 0.15
CA ALA A 57 -16.35 14.85 -0.74
C ALA A 57 -16.08 15.40 -2.15
N VAL A 58 -14.88 15.15 -2.66
CA VAL A 58 -14.50 15.45 -4.04
C VAL A 58 -14.20 14.14 -4.74
N ALA A 59 -14.97 13.84 -5.80
CA ALA A 59 -14.64 12.79 -6.74
C ALA A 59 -13.38 13.18 -7.51
N PHE A 60 -12.40 12.29 -7.59
CA PHE A 60 -11.11 12.60 -8.21
C PHE A 60 -11.06 12.35 -9.71
N SER A 61 -11.70 11.27 -10.15
CA SER A 61 -11.71 10.87 -11.53
C SER A 61 -12.93 10.00 -11.78
N ASP A 62 -13.44 10.08 -13.00
CA ASP A 62 -14.40 9.12 -13.56
C ASP A 62 -13.78 7.74 -13.84
N THR A 63 -12.45 7.68 -13.94
CA THR A 63 -11.69 6.48 -14.32
C THR A 63 -11.13 5.75 -13.10
N MET A 64 -10.60 6.47 -12.10
CA MET A 64 -10.14 5.84 -10.86
C MET A 64 -11.35 5.49 -9.98
N THR A 65 -11.53 4.21 -9.69
CA THR A 65 -12.69 3.69 -8.95
C THR A 65 -12.43 3.58 -7.46
N GLN A 66 -11.17 3.35 -7.04
CA GLN A 66 -10.77 3.37 -5.63
C GLN A 66 -9.44 4.10 -5.41
N GLY A 67 -9.41 5.06 -4.48
CA GLY A 67 -8.17 5.67 -3.98
C GLY A 67 -7.64 4.90 -2.77
N MET A 68 -6.46 4.31 -2.87
CA MET A 68 -5.87 3.44 -1.85
C MET A 68 -4.89 4.16 -0.92
N ALA A 69 -4.11 5.11 -1.46
CA ALA A 69 -3.11 5.86 -0.69
C ALA A 69 -2.87 7.26 -1.30
N ALA A 70 -2.33 8.17 -0.49
CA ALA A 70 -2.02 9.53 -0.88
C ALA A 70 -0.57 9.90 -0.52
N SER A 71 0.05 10.79 -1.30
CA SER A 71 1.34 11.40 -1.00
C SER A 71 1.27 12.23 0.29
N ALA A 72 2.44 12.63 0.80
CA ALA A 72 2.53 13.36 2.07
C ALA A 72 1.75 14.69 2.06
N ASP A 73 1.73 15.36 0.91
CA ASP A 73 0.98 16.60 0.67
C ASP A 73 -0.46 16.36 0.15
N GLY A 74 -0.83 15.10 -0.12
CA GLY A 74 -2.14 14.70 -0.62
C GLY A 74 -2.41 15.06 -2.07
N LYS A 75 -1.42 15.55 -2.83
CA LYS A 75 -1.59 15.94 -4.25
C LYS A 75 -1.52 14.78 -5.22
N VAL A 76 -0.91 13.67 -4.80
CA VAL A 76 -0.81 12.45 -5.59
C VAL A 76 -1.59 11.36 -4.88
N ILE A 77 -2.44 10.69 -5.63
CA ILE A 77 -3.28 9.60 -5.12
C ILE A 77 -3.06 8.40 -5.99
N VAL A 78 -2.96 7.23 -5.38
CA VAL A 78 -2.79 5.99 -6.10
C VAL A 78 -3.91 5.04 -5.76
N GLY A 79 -4.23 4.16 -6.69
CA GLY A 79 -5.26 3.17 -6.45
C GLY A 79 -5.59 2.36 -7.68
N ILE A 80 -6.87 2.08 -7.83
CA ILE A 80 -7.39 1.05 -8.73
C ILE A 80 -8.42 1.70 -9.65
N ALA A 81 -8.38 1.34 -10.94
CA ALA A 81 -9.54 1.44 -11.82
C ALA A 81 -10.06 0.03 -12.09
N TYR A 82 -11.35 -0.21 -11.85
CA TYR A 82 -12.01 -1.47 -12.17
C TYR A 82 -12.52 -1.44 -13.61
N GLY A 83 -12.39 -2.59 -14.28
CA GLY A 83 -12.85 -2.83 -15.65
C GLY A 83 -12.76 -4.32 -15.94
N GLU A 84 -12.65 -4.71 -17.22
CA GLU A 84 -12.35 -6.10 -17.59
C GLU A 84 -11.02 -6.58 -16.98
N GLN A 85 -10.07 -5.65 -16.84
CA GLN A 85 -8.84 -5.80 -16.06
C GLN A 85 -8.72 -4.63 -15.09
N CYS A 86 -8.33 -4.92 -13.85
CA CYS A 86 -8.01 -3.89 -12.87
C CYS A 86 -6.69 -3.22 -13.28
N ARG A 87 -6.67 -1.88 -13.26
CA ARG A 87 -5.46 -1.10 -13.54
C ARG A 87 -4.97 -0.39 -12.29
N ALA A 88 -3.66 -0.44 -12.08
CA ALA A 88 -2.98 0.38 -11.10
C ALA A 88 -2.88 1.79 -11.67
N ASN A 89 -3.37 2.79 -10.93
CA ASN A 89 -3.39 4.16 -11.40
C ASN A 89 -2.78 5.12 -10.39
N ARG A 90 -2.30 6.24 -10.92
CA ARG A 90 -1.91 7.43 -10.16
C ARG A 90 -2.74 8.61 -10.67
N TRP A 91 -3.16 9.49 -9.77
CA TRP A 91 -3.96 10.67 -10.09
C TRP A 91 -3.31 11.93 -9.53
N THR A 92 -3.41 13.02 -10.29
CA THR A 92 -3.17 14.38 -9.82
C THR A 92 -4.25 15.32 -10.37
N SER A 93 -4.45 16.47 -9.74
CA SER A 93 -5.39 17.48 -10.25
C SER A 93 -4.96 18.14 -11.56
N GLU A 94 -3.66 18.09 -11.89
CA GLU A 94 -3.08 18.71 -13.08
C GLU A 94 -3.14 17.77 -14.28
N ASP A 95 -2.71 16.52 -14.10
CA ASP A 95 -2.56 15.55 -15.19
C ASP A 95 -3.77 14.59 -15.32
N GLY A 96 -4.67 14.56 -14.33
CA GLY A 96 -5.74 13.56 -14.24
C GLY A 96 -5.20 12.17 -13.89
N THR A 97 -5.88 11.13 -14.39
CA THR A 97 -5.54 9.71 -14.12
C THR A 97 -4.50 9.18 -15.11
N GLU A 98 -3.42 8.64 -14.57
CA GLU A 98 -2.30 8.00 -15.25
C GLU A 98 -2.33 6.49 -14.98
N ASP A 99 -2.43 5.67 -16.04
CA ASP A 99 -2.26 4.21 -15.97
C ASP A 99 -0.79 3.87 -15.75
N LEU A 100 -0.50 3.10 -14.71
CA LEU A 100 0.87 2.68 -14.36
C LEU A 100 1.35 1.48 -15.18
N GLY A 101 0.46 0.87 -15.95
CA GLY A 101 0.68 -0.38 -16.67
C GLY A 101 0.50 -1.61 -15.79
N SER A 102 1.02 -2.74 -16.27
CA SER A 102 1.03 -4.02 -15.54
C SER A 102 2.21 -4.88 -16.02
N LEU A 103 2.58 -5.88 -15.23
CA LEU A 103 3.72 -6.76 -15.55
C LEU A 103 3.45 -7.73 -16.69
N ASN A 104 2.18 -8.08 -16.96
CA ASN A 104 1.81 -9.08 -17.96
C ASN A 104 0.50 -8.74 -18.70
N ASN A 105 0.21 -7.44 -18.89
CA ASN A 105 -1.05 -6.95 -19.48
C ASN A 105 -2.30 -7.56 -18.81
N ASP A 106 -2.30 -7.59 -17.49
CA ASP A 106 -3.31 -8.20 -16.63
C ASP A 106 -3.49 -7.32 -15.36
N ASN A 107 -4.25 -7.80 -14.37
CA ASN A 107 -4.63 -7.05 -13.19
C ASN A 107 -3.43 -6.47 -12.44
N ALA A 108 -3.51 -5.17 -12.15
CA ALA A 108 -2.57 -4.46 -11.28
C ALA A 108 -3.31 -3.56 -10.30
N LEU A 109 -2.78 -3.43 -9.09
CA LEU A 109 -3.38 -2.71 -7.97
C LEU A 109 -2.31 -1.86 -7.30
N ALA A 110 -2.42 -0.53 -7.35
CA ALA A 110 -1.53 0.35 -6.58
C ALA A 110 -2.04 0.50 -5.13
N ARG A 111 -1.14 0.37 -4.16
CA ARG A 111 -1.51 0.32 -2.72
C ARG A 111 -0.68 1.25 -1.84
N GLY A 112 0.54 1.60 -2.24
CA GLY A 112 1.41 2.50 -1.51
C GLY A 112 2.07 3.51 -2.42
N VAL A 113 2.39 4.69 -1.89
CA VAL A 113 3.01 5.79 -2.62
C VAL A 113 4.00 6.53 -1.73
N SER A 114 5.12 6.95 -2.30
CA SER A 114 6.15 7.77 -1.66
C SER A 114 5.68 9.20 -1.37
N ASN A 115 6.43 9.95 -0.56
CA ASN A 115 6.01 11.28 -0.11
C ASN A 115 5.82 12.30 -1.24
N ASP A 116 6.64 12.21 -2.29
CA ASP A 116 6.56 13.08 -3.47
C ASP A 116 5.66 12.51 -4.58
N GLY A 117 5.13 11.29 -4.38
CA GLY A 117 4.28 10.61 -5.33
C GLY A 117 4.95 10.14 -6.61
N THR A 118 6.29 10.03 -6.63
CA THR A 118 7.04 9.57 -7.82
C THR A 118 7.26 8.07 -7.84
N VAL A 119 7.26 7.42 -6.67
CA VAL A 119 7.34 5.96 -6.53
C VAL A 119 6.03 5.40 -5.99
N VAL A 120 5.52 4.37 -6.67
CA VAL A 120 4.29 3.65 -6.33
C VAL A 120 4.60 2.16 -6.19
N ALA A 121 3.97 1.49 -5.23
CA ALA A 121 4.10 0.05 -5.04
C ALA A 121 2.73 -0.62 -4.89
N GLY A 122 2.69 -1.91 -5.20
CA GLY A 122 1.46 -2.69 -5.11
C GLY A 122 1.67 -4.13 -5.53
N VAL A 123 0.67 -4.69 -6.20
CA VAL A 123 0.70 -6.05 -6.74
C VAL A 123 0.17 -6.07 -8.18
N SER A 124 0.81 -6.85 -9.04
CA SER A 124 0.41 -7.09 -10.42
C SER A 124 0.46 -8.59 -10.73
N ASN A 125 -0.40 -9.05 -11.62
CA ASN A 125 -0.25 -10.36 -12.23
C ASN A 125 0.99 -10.33 -13.15
N SER A 126 1.91 -11.26 -12.93
CA SER A 126 3.04 -11.54 -13.81
C SER A 126 2.89 -12.90 -14.46
N SER A 127 3.81 -13.28 -15.35
CA SER A 127 3.81 -14.60 -15.98
C SER A 127 4.06 -15.76 -15.02
N LYS A 128 4.51 -15.47 -13.79
CA LYS A 128 4.83 -16.47 -12.76
C LYS A 128 3.79 -16.55 -11.64
N GLY A 129 2.97 -15.51 -11.45
CA GLY A 129 1.99 -15.44 -10.36
C GLY A 129 1.70 -14.00 -9.96
N TYR A 130 1.22 -13.81 -8.73
CA TYR A 130 1.05 -12.46 -8.18
C TYR A 130 2.42 -11.92 -7.75
N GLU A 131 2.76 -10.72 -8.19
CA GLU A 131 4.07 -10.15 -7.94
C GLU A 131 3.96 -8.72 -7.42
N ALA A 132 4.69 -8.45 -6.33
CA ALA A 132 4.90 -7.10 -5.85
C ALA A 132 5.61 -6.29 -6.94
N PHE A 133 5.15 -5.06 -7.20
CA PHE A 133 5.80 -4.19 -8.17
C PHE A 133 6.27 -2.90 -7.51
N ARG A 134 7.23 -2.25 -8.19
CA ARG A 134 7.59 -0.85 -8.01
C ARG A 134 7.41 -0.14 -9.35
N TRP A 135 6.73 0.99 -9.32
CA TRP A 135 6.62 1.91 -10.46
C TRP A 135 7.31 3.22 -10.12
N VAL A 136 8.01 3.79 -11.10
CA VAL A 136 8.62 5.13 -10.99
C VAL A 136 8.12 6.00 -12.13
N LYS A 137 7.77 7.25 -11.81
CA LYS A 137 7.37 8.25 -12.80
C LYS A 137 8.48 8.43 -13.84
N GLY A 138 8.15 8.12 -15.09
CA GLY A 138 9.09 8.19 -16.22
C GLY A 138 9.92 6.93 -16.48
N GLU A 139 9.97 5.95 -15.56
CA GLU A 139 10.69 4.69 -15.76
C GLU A 139 9.75 3.48 -15.94
N GLY A 140 8.53 3.57 -15.43
CA GLY A 140 7.52 2.52 -15.57
C GLY A 140 7.53 1.49 -14.44
N MET A 141 6.78 0.40 -14.65
CA MET A 141 6.57 -0.67 -13.66
C MET A 141 7.61 -1.78 -13.80
N VAL A 142 8.18 -2.20 -12.67
CA VAL A 142 9.07 -3.36 -12.56
C VAL A 142 8.61 -4.30 -11.45
N GLY A 143 8.75 -5.61 -11.69
CA GLY A 143 8.48 -6.64 -10.69
C GLY A 143 9.60 -6.71 -9.65
N LEU A 144 9.24 -6.97 -8.39
CA LEU A 144 10.18 -7.09 -7.28
C LEU A 144 10.60 -8.54 -7.01
N GLY A 145 9.99 -9.50 -7.71
CA GLY A 145 10.18 -10.94 -7.49
C GLY A 145 9.42 -11.51 -6.30
N ASP A 146 9.73 -12.76 -5.99
CA ASP A 146 9.34 -13.48 -4.77
C ASP A 146 10.48 -14.44 -4.39
N PHE A 147 10.37 -15.13 -3.25
CA PHE A 147 11.37 -16.11 -2.81
C PHE A 147 11.25 -17.43 -3.59
N GLU A 148 12.38 -18.15 -3.69
CA GLU A 148 12.42 -19.47 -4.31
C GLU A 148 11.65 -20.52 -3.49
N GLY A 149 11.13 -21.53 -4.19
CA GLY A 149 10.42 -22.67 -3.61
C GLY A 149 8.99 -22.39 -3.12
N GLY A 150 8.56 -21.12 -3.03
CA GLY A 150 7.18 -20.72 -2.74
C GLY A 150 6.22 -20.81 -3.94
N GLU A 151 4.99 -20.31 -3.75
CA GLU A 151 3.94 -20.27 -4.78
C GLU A 151 4.16 -19.17 -5.86
N TYR A 152 5.24 -18.40 -5.75
CA TYR A 152 5.45 -17.15 -6.48
C TYR A 152 4.28 -16.17 -6.29
N LYS A 153 4.19 -15.65 -5.07
CA LYS A 153 3.12 -14.80 -4.60
C LYS A 153 3.66 -13.73 -3.65
N SER A 154 3.96 -12.57 -4.21
CA SER A 154 4.38 -11.41 -3.43
C SER A 154 3.42 -10.21 -3.59
N SER A 155 3.38 -9.35 -2.58
CA SER A 155 2.59 -8.12 -2.59
C SER A 155 3.23 -7.05 -1.73
N ALA A 156 3.36 -5.84 -2.28
CA ALA A 156 3.56 -4.65 -1.47
C ALA A 156 2.19 -4.13 -1.00
N TRP A 157 2.03 -3.97 0.32
CA TRP A 157 0.83 -3.38 0.92
C TRP A 157 0.91 -1.85 0.80
N THR A 158 0.73 -1.10 1.89
CA THR A 158 0.93 0.36 1.92
C THR A 158 2.39 0.76 2.17
N GLY A 159 3.29 -0.21 2.36
CA GLY A 159 4.64 0.01 2.86
C GLY A 159 5.62 0.54 1.81
N VAL A 160 5.63 1.86 1.58
CA VAL A 160 6.64 2.57 0.79
C VAL A 160 7.25 3.66 1.65
N SER A 161 8.58 3.70 1.75
CA SER A 161 9.30 4.76 2.47
C SER A 161 9.12 6.13 1.81
N GLY A 162 9.41 7.20 2.55
CA GLY A 162 9.16 8.57 2.10
C GLY A 162 9.90 8.92 0.80
N ASN A 163 11.10 8.37 0.60
CA ASN A 163 11.90 8.54 -0.62
C ASN A 163 11.71 7.40 -1.65
N GLY A 164 10.81 6.45 -1.39
CA GLY A 164 10.52 5.34 -2.29
C GLY A 164 11.65 4.32 -2.50
N LYS A 165 12.71 4.33 -1.66
CA LYS A 165 13.85 3.40 -1.78
C LYS A 165 13.63 2.07 -1.09
N VAL A 166 12.87 2.08 0.01
CA VAL A 166 12.46 0.89 0.75
C VAL A 166 10.98 0.61 0.49
N ILE A 167 10.68 -0.64 0.13
CA ILE A 167 9.31 -1.18 -0.01
C ILE A 167 9.20 -2.40 0.89
N VAL A 168 8.10 -2.53 1.62
CA VAL A 168 7.84 -3.69 2.49
C VAL A 168 6.52 -4.36 2.13
N GLY A 169 6.45 -5.66 2.40
CA GLY A 169 5.29 -6.43 2.00
C GLY A 169 5.25 -7.85 2.56
N GLN A 170 4.63 -8.71 1.77
CA GLN A 170 4.59 -10.15 1.98
C GLN A 170 5.14 -10.85 0.74
N GLY A 171 5.92 -11.91 0.94
CA GLY A 171 6.26 -12.90 -0.09
C GLY A 171 5.93 -14.31 0.38
N THR A 172 6.25 -15.31 -0.44
CA THR A 172 6.07 -16.72 -0.09
C THR A 172 7.36 -17.52 -0.25
N THR A 173 7.63 -18.38 0.73
CA THR A 173 8.71 -19.38 0.73
C THR A 173 8.08 -20.77 0.77
N GLU A 174 8.89 -21.83 0.72
CA GLU A 174 8.43 -23.22 0.97
C GLU A 174 7.71 -23.36 2.32
N ASP A 175 8.13 -22.57 3.33
CA ASP A 175 7.53 -22.56 4.67
C ASP A 175 6.27 -21.66 4.76
N GLY A 176 5.82 -21.10 3.64
CA GLY A 176 4.68 -20.21 3.52
C GLY A 176 5.03 -18.72 3.59
N SER A 177 4.07 -17.89 4.00
CA SER A 177 4.20 -16.43 3.95
C SER A 177 5.28 -15.88 4.87
N VAL A 178 6.04 -14.91 4.35
CA VAL A 178 7.10 -14.19 5.05
C VAL A 178 6.96 -12.69 4.87
N ALA A 179 7.27 -11.92 5.90
CA ALA A 179 7.41 -10.47 5.81
C ALA A 179 8.69 -10.12 5.03
N CYS A 180 8.57 -9.32 3.98
CA CYS A 180 9.70 -8.98 3.12
C CYS A 180 9.98 -7.47 3.07
N ILE A 181 11.24 -7.16 2.78
CA ILE A 181 11.76 -5.82 2.50
C ILE A 181 12.48 -5.87 1.15
N TRP A 182 12.31 -4.83 0.35
CA TRP A 182 12.99 -4.64 -0.91
C TRP A 182 13.68 -3.28 -0.95
N ASP A 183 14.89 -3.27 -1.49
CA ASP A 183 15.55 -2.07 -2.01
C ASP A 183 16.30 -2.43 -3.31
N ALA A 184 16.70 -1.41 -4.06
CA ALA A 184 17.33 -1.60 -5.37
C ALA A 184 18.74 -2.24 -5.31
N GLU A 185 19.41 -2.18 -4.17
CA GLU A 185 20.76 -2.69 -3.99
C GLU A 185 20.75 -4.19 -3.70
N HIS A 186 19.79 -4.64 -2.88
CA HIS A 186 19.77 -6.00 -2.35
C HIS A 186 18.63 -6.86 -2.90
N GLY A 187 17.65 -6.26 -3.56
CA GLY A 187 16.43 -6.97 -3.98
C GLY A 187 15.54 -7.37 -2.80
N MET A 188 14.66 -8.35 -3.03
CA MET A 188 13.71 -8.82 -2.01
C MET A 188 14.42 -9.73 -0.99
N ARG A 189 14.24 -9.41 0.30
CA ARG A 189 14.79 -10.17 1.43
C ARG A 189 13.75 -10.40 2.50
N SER A 190 13.93 -11.47 3.28
CA SER A 190 13.15 -11.72 4.49
C SER A 190 13.52 -10.71 5.56
N ILE A 191 12.55 -10.00 6.14
CA ILE A 191 12.81 -9.05 7.24
C ILE A 191 13.40 -9.78 8.45
N LYS A 192 13.01 -11.03 8.70
CA LYS A 192 13.56 -11.81 9.81
C LYS A 192 15.06 -12.05 9.63
N GLU A 193 15.49 -12.38 8.41
CA GLU A 193 16.92 -12.60 8.11
C GLU A 193 17.70 -11.28 8.20
N VAL A 194 17.16 -10.19 7.65
CA VAL A 194 17.77 -8.85 7.78
C VAL A 194 17.95 -8.46 9.26
N LEU A 195 16.97 -8.74 10.12
CA LEU A 195 17.09 -8.49 11.56
C LEU A 195 18.16 -9.39 12.22
N ILE A 196 18.28 -10.65 11.81
CA ILE A 196 19.33 -11.55 12.29
C ILE A 196 20.72 -11.00 11.90
N GLU A 197 20.89 -10.60 10.65
CA GLU A 197 22.13 -9.98 10.13
C GLU A 197 22.49 -8.68 10.88
N CYS A 198 21.49 -7.92 11.32
CA CYS A 198 21.67 -6.74 12.17
C CYS A 198 21.98 -7.06 13.65
N GLY A 199 22.15 -8.34 14.03
CA GLY A 199 22.44 -8.75 15.41
C GLY A 199 21.21 -8.89 16.31
N LEU A 200 19.99 -8.89 15.75
CA LEU A 200 18.73 -9.01 16.50
C LEU A 200 18.18 -10.43 16.55
N GLY A 201 18.98 -11.45 16.21
CA GLY A 201 18.54 -12.85 16.14
C GLY A 201 17.85 -13.37 17.40
N GLU A 202 18.38 -13.06 18.59
CA GLU A 202 17.75 -13.47 19.85
C GLU A 202 16.39 -12.77 20.10
N LYS A 203 16.14 -11.59 19.52
CA LYS A 203 14.85 -10.89 19.63
C LYS A 203 13.77 -11.49 18.74
N VAL A 204 14.15 -12.07 17.60
CA VAL A 204 13.23 -12.69 16.63
C VAL A 204 13.18 -14.21 16.74
N LYS A 205 13.84 -14.78 17.75
CA LYS A 205 13.85 -16.22 18.01
C LYS A 205 12.43 -16.73 18.28
N GLY A 206 12.04 -17.77 17.56
CA GLY A 206 10.69 -18.37 17.64
C GLY A 206 9.58 -17.55 16.96
N TRP A 207 9.86 -16.35 16.45
CA TRP A 207 8.89 -15.59 15.68
C TRP A 207 8.83 -16.07 14.22
N LYS A 208 7.61 -16.09 13.66
CA LYS A 208 7.37 -16.13 12.22
C LYS A 208 6.77 -14.79 11.80
N LEU A 209 7.55 -13.93 11.16
CA LEU A 209 7.07 -12.65 10.63
C LEU A 209 6.41 -12.91 9.28
N THR A 210 5.09 -12.71 9.17
CA THR A 210 4.31 -13.18 8.01
C THR A 210 3.91 -12.09 7.02
N SER A 211 3.84 -10.83 7.47
CA SER A 211 3.61 -9.68 6.59
C SER A 211 4.19 -8.42 7.21
N ALA A 212 4.74 -7.54 6.39
CA ALA A 212 5.03 -6.16 6.75
C ALA A 212 4.01 -5.24 6.04
N ASN A 213 3.33 -4.41 6.81
CA ASN A 213 2.19 -3.64 6.32
C ASN A 213 2.51 -2.14 6.19
N GLY A 214 3.50 -1.64 6.95
CA GLY A 214 3.88 -0.25 6.92
C GLY A 214 5.36 -0.07 7.20
N VAL A 215 5.94 0.97 6.61
CA VAL A 215 7.29 1.45 6.87
C VAL A 215 7.24 2.96 7.04
N ASN A 216 8.05 3.51 7.94
CA ASN A 216 8.13 4.95 8.17
C ASN A 216 8.91 5.67 7.05
N LEU A 217 9.00 7.00 7.18
CA LEU A 217 9.57 7.88 6.15
C LEU A 217 11.04 7.59 5.82
N ASP A 218 11.85 7.26 6.81
CA ASP A 218 13.28 6.96 6.63
C ASP A 218 13.55 5.52 6.17
N GLY A 219 12.52 4.66 6.10
CA GLY A 219 12.65 3.29 5.65
C GLY A 219 13.09 2.28 6.73
N ARG A 220 13.29 2.71 7.98
CA ARG A 220 13.92 1.86 9.02
C ARG A 220 12.94 1.21 9.98
N THR A 221 11.83 1.89 10.30
CA THR A 221 10.83 1.37 11.24
C THR A 221 9.69 0.72 10.48
N ILE A 222 9.47 -0.56 10.73
CA ILE A 222 8.55 -1.41 10.01
C ILE A 222 7.57 -2.03 10.99
N VAL A 223 6.29 -2.08 10.60
CA VAL A 223 5.22 -2.73 11.37
C VAL A 223 4.56 -3.83 10.54
N GLY A 224 4.05 -4.85 11.21
CA GLY A 224 3.42 -5.98 10.53
C GLY A 224 2.73 -6.96 11.45
N PHE A 225 2.36 -8.11 10.89
CA PHE A 225 1.75 -9.23 11.62
C PHE A 225 2.64 -10.46 11.56
N GLY A 226 2.59 -11.28 12.60
CA GLY A 226 3.34 -12.52 12.70
C GLY A 226 2.76 -13.48 13.72
N VAL A 227 3.42 -14.62 13.86
CA VAL A 227 3.14 -15.62 14.90
C VAL A 227 4.27 -15.56 15.92
N ASN A 228 3.91 -15.32 17.18
CA ASN A 228 4.86 -15.26 18.28
C ASN A 228 5.33 -16.67 18.70
N PRO A 229 6.37 -16.79 19.56
CA PRO A 229 6.92 -18.10 19.97
C PRO A 229 5.94 -19.02 20.72
N LYS A 230 4.79 -18.50 21.15
CA LYS A 230 3.71 -19.27 21.79
C LYS A 230 2.63 -19.71 20.79
N GLY A 231 2.78 -19.40 19.50
CA GLY A 231 1.82 -19.72 18.45
C GLY A 231 0.70 -18.68 18.26
N GLY A 232 0.71 -17.57 19.01
CA GLY A 232 -0.29 -16.51 18.90
C GLY A 232 -0.05 -15.56 17.72
N LYS A 233 -1.11 -15.15 17.02
CA LYS A 233 -1.05 -14.13 15.96
C LYS A 233 -1.09 -12.74 16.58
N GLU A 234 -0.05 -11.94 16.35
CA GLU A 234 0.09 -10.60 16.96
C GLU A 234 0.78 -9.63 16.00
N GLY A 235 0.61 -8.33 16.28
CA GLY A 235 1.35 -7.26 15.60
C GLY A 235 2.79 -7.17 16.12
N TRP A 236 3.71 -6.73 15.27
CA TRP A 236 5.10 -6.46 15.64
C TRP A 236 5.56 -5.11 15.07
N ILE A 237 6.58 -4.55 15.70
CA ILE A 237 7.34 -3.39 15.24
C ILE A 237 8.82 -3.70 15.34
N ALA A 238 9.59 -3.32 14.33
CA ALA A 238 11.05 -3.45 14.31
C ALA A 238 11.68 -2.20 13.70
N THR A 239 12.86 -1.84 14.18
CA THR A 239 13.66 -0.73 13.63
C THR A 239 15.02 -1.28 13.22
N LEU A 240 15.35 -1.12 11.94
CA LEU A 240 16.67 -1.45 11.38
C LEU A 240 17.70 -0.39 11.85
N PRO A 241 18.95 -0.81 12.15
CA PRO A 241 20.02 0.08 12.62
C PRO A 241 20.43 1.16 11.61
#